data_AF-A0A0D6LQG2-F1
#
_entry.id   AF-A0A0D6LQG2-F1
#
_cell.length_a   1.000
_cell.length_b   1.000
_cell.length_c   1.000
_cell.angle_alpha   90.00
_cell.angle_beta   90.00
_cell.angle_gamma   90.00
#
_symmetry.space_group_name_H-M   'P 1'
#
loop_
_entity.id
_entity.type
_entity.pdbx_description
1 polymer ?
#
loop_
_entity_poly.entity_id
_entity_poly.type
_entity_poly.pdbx_seq_one_letter_code
_entity_poly.pdbx_strand_id
1 'polypeptide(L)'
;MTLSFFGIDLLASLGGCESSLEVMENEHTDVLSFCYLIMMALLALIQEPEPDHALRADLAEEFNKDRKKFNKTAEEFTKKHAEKRPE
;
A
#
# COMPACT_ATOMS: atom_id res chain seq x y z
N MET A 1 -39.43 12.71 3.69
CA MET A 1 -38.65 13.51 2.72
C MET A 1 -38.34 14.85 3.35
N THR A 2 -37.20 14.95 4.04
CA THR A 2 -36.49 16.22 4.26
C THR A 2 -35.03 15.84 4.50
N LEU A 3 -34.21 15.95 3.44
CA LEU A 3 -32.78 16.08 3.59
C LEU A 3 -32.52 17.43 4.27
N SER A 4 -31.91 17.40 5.45
CA SER A 4 -31.26 18.56 6.06
C SER A 4 -29.95 18.04 6.66
N PHE A 5 -28.81 18.20 5.98
CA PHE A 5 -27.94 19.40 6.04
C PHE A 5 -27.23 19.60 7.39
N PHE A 6 -26.72 18.52 8.01
CA PHE A 6 -25.81 18.60 9.16
C PHE A 6 -24.66 17.60 9.02
N GLY A 7 -23.79 17.80 8.05
CA GLY A 7 -22.63 16.92 7.89
C GLY A 7 -21.45 17.49 7.11
N ILE A 8 -21.40 18.81 6.86
CA ILE A 8 -20.30 19.41 6.08
C ILE A 8 -19.53 20.49 6.86
N ASP A 9 -19.95 20.84 8.07
CA ASP A 9 -19.30 21.88 8.90
C ASP A 9 -18.28 21.32 9.92
N LEU A 10 -17.48 20.32 9.53
CA LEU A 10 -16.29 19.92 10.30
C LEU A 10 -15.03 19.72 9.43
N LEU A 11 -15.03 20.26 8.21
CA LEU A 11 -13.88 20.15 7.29
C LEU A 11 -12.95 21.36 7.27
N ALA A 12 -13.13 22.33 8.18
CA ALA A 12 -12.41 23.61 8.11
C ALA A 12 -11.44 23.91 9.28
N SER A 13 -11.20 23.01 10.24
CA SER A 13 -10.40 23.40 11.43
C SER A 13 -9.27 22.49 11.89
N LEU A 14 -8.98 21.35 11.29
CA LEU A 14 -7.83 20.54 11.72
C LEU A 14 -6.96 20.14 10.53
N GLY A 15 -5.98 20.99 10.27
CA GLY A 15 -4.74 20.56 9.66
C GLY A 15 -4.06 19.56 10.61
N GLY A 16 -3.94 18.32 10.17
CA GLY A 16 -3.30 17.29 10.96
C GLY A 16 -3.54 15.93 10.34
N CYS A 17 -2.59 15.50 9.51
CA CYS A 17 -2.17 14.11 9.35
C CYS A 17 -3.23 13.03 9.69
N GLU A 18 -4.20 12.78 8.81
CA GLU A 18 -4.96 11.53 8.84
C GLU A 18 -4.24 10.49 7.99
N SER A 19 -3.06 10.10 8.46
CA SER A 19 -2.50 8.77 8.18
C SER A 19 -3.07 7.81 9.22
N SER A 20 -4.35 7.45 9.10
CA SER A 20 -4.97 6.33 9.82
C SER A 20 -6.33 6.03 9.19
N LEU A 21 -6.31 5.21 8.14
CA LEU A 21 -7.21 4.07 7.99
C LEU A 21 -8.65 4.23 8.52
N GLU A 22 -9.42 5.20 8.05
CA GLU A 22 -10.89 5.12 8.11
C GLU A 22 -11.37 4.28 6.92
N VAL A 23 -11.14 2.98 7.01
CA VAL A 23 -11.90 1.99 6.26
C VAL A 23 -12.42 0.99 7.27
N MET A 24 -13.63 1.22 7.78
CA MET A 24 -14.66 0.20 7.96
C MET A 24 -15.89 0.78 8.68
N GLU A 25 -16.82 1.33 7.90
CA GLU A 25 -18.25 1.14 8.17
C GLU A 25 -18.94 0.86 6.84
N ASN A 26 -18.91 -0.41 6.42
CA ASN A 26 -20.01 -0.99 5.66
C ASN A 26 -19.95 -2.52 5.78
N GLU A 27 -20.94 -3.03 6.50
CA GLU A 27 -21.30 -4.44 6.67
C GLU A 27 -21.70 -5.04 5.30
N HIS A 28 -20.72 -5.44 4.48
CA HIS A 28 -20.95 -6.46 3.47
C HIS A 28 -19.61 -7.08 3.07
N THR A 29 -19.21 -8.14 3.77
CA THR A 29 -18.11 -9.00 3.34
C THR A 29 -18.52 -9.78 2.09
N ASP A 30 -18.51 -9.11 0.94
CA ASP A 30 -18.41 -9.82 -0.33
C ASP A 30 -17.00 -10.41 -0.43
N VAL A 31 -16.90 -11.71 -0.66
CA VAL A 31 -15.63 -12.45 -0.79
C VAL A 31 -14.70 -11.82 -1.85
N LEU A 32 -15.28 -11.07 -2.80
CA LEU A 32 -14.58 -10.25 -3.79
C LEU A 32 -13.81 -9.06 -3.18
N SER A 33 -14.37 -8.42 -2.15
CA SER A 33 -13.73 -7.28 -1.45
C SER A 33 -12.47 -7.73 -0.73
N PHE A 34 -12.48 -8.93 -0.12
CA PHE A 34 -11.31 -9.46 0.58
C PHE A 34 -10.13 -9.73 -0.36
N CYS A 35 -10.36 -10.36 -1.52
CA CYS A 35 -9.31 -10.56 -2.51
C CYS A 35 -8.76 -9.22 -3.03
N TYR A 36 -9.63 -8.24 -3.27
CA TYR A 36 -9.23 -6.90 -3.68
C TYR A 36 -8.35 -6.23 -2.62
N LEU A 37 -8.76 -6.26 -1.35
CA LEU A 37 -7.99 -5.72 -0.23
C LEU A 37 -6.62 -6.38 -0.11
N ILE A 38 -6.54 -7.71 -0.24
CA ILE A 38 -5.26 -8.43 -0.23
C ILE A 38 -4.38 -8.02 -1.41
N MET A 39 -4.94 -7.97 -2.62
CA MET A 39 -4.18 -7.57 -3.81
C MET A 39 -3.63 -6.15 -3.66
N MET A 40 -4.43 -5.23 -3.12
CA MET A 40 -4.01 -3.84 -2.87
C MET A 40 -2.95 -3.74 -1.76
N ALA A 41 -3.10 -4.51 -0.67
CA ALA A 41 -2.09 -4.56 0.40
C ALA A 41 -0.75 -5.11 -0.12
N LEU A 42 -0.79 -6.17 -0.93
CA LEU A 42 0.41 -6.71 -1.57
C LEU A 42 1.04 -5.72 -2.53
N LEU A 43 0.24 -5.01 -3.33
CA LEU A 43 0.73 -3.98 -4.24
C LEU A 43 1.41 -2.83 -3.48
N ALA A 44 0.81 -2.37 -2.38
CA ALA A 44 1.37 -1.33 -1.54
C ALA A 44 2.74 -1.74 -0.96
N LEU A 45 2.85 -2.96 -0.44
CA LEU A 45 4.12 -3.49 0.11
C LEU A 45 5.23 -3.63 -0.95
N ILE A 46 4.87 -3.92 -2.20
CA ILE A 46 5.84 -3.99 -3.30
C ILE A 46 6.34 -2.59 -3.69
N GLN A 47 5.45 -1.59 -3.66
CA GLN A 47 5.81 -0.20 -3.99
C GLN A 47 6.62 0.46 -2.88
N GLU A 48 6.24 0.24 -1.63
CA GLU A 48 6.88 0.79 -0.45
C GLU A 48 7.23 -0.35 0.52
N PRO A 49 8.43 -0.94 0.38
CA PRO A 49 8.84 -2.04 1.23
C PRO A 49 9.15 -1.54 2.65
N GLU A 50 8.64 -2.25 3.66
CA GLU A 50 8.97 -2.00 5.07
C GLU A 50 10.26 -2.73 5.47
N PRO A 51 11.37 -2.02 5.74
CA PRO A 51 12.64 -2.66 6.07
C PRO A 51 12.69 -3.25 7.48
N ASP A 52 11.85 -2.77 8.41
CA ASP A 52 11.84 -3.20 9.82
C ASP A 52 11.21 -4.58 10.02
N HIS A 53 10.31 -4.99 9.12
CA HIS A 53 9.62 -6.30 9.15
C HIS A 53 9.99 -7.16 7.94
N ALA A 54 11.22 -7.04 7.44
CA ALA A 54 11.63 -7.76 6.25
C ALA A 54 11.72 -9.28 6.48
N LEU A 55 11.10 -10.05 5.59
CA LEU A 55 11.24 -11.51 5.53
C LEU A 55 12.68 -11.95 5.24
N ARG A 56 13.48 -11.06 4.63
CA ARG A 56 14.87 -11.27 4.25
C ARG A 56 15.74 -10.12 4.78
N ALA A 57 16.40 -10.37 5.90
CA ALA A 57 17.24 -9.38 6.58
C ALA A 57 18.43 -8.91 5.74
N ASP A 58 18.98 -9.78 4.87
CA ASP A 58 20.09 -9.46 3.96
C ASP A 58 19.70 -8.39 2.94
N LEU A 59 18.51 -8.52 2.34
CA LEU A 59 17.97 -7.55 1.40
C LEU A 59 17.55 -6.25 2.07
N ALA A 60 17.00 -6.31 3.29
CA ALA A 60 16.61 -5.13 4.05
C ALA A 60 17.80 -4.26 4.44
N GLU A 61 18.90 -4.91 4.84
CA GLU A 61 20.15 -4.22 5.14
C GLU A 61 20.74 -3.58 3.88
N GLU A 62 20.71 -4.27 2.73
CA GLU A 62 21.13 -3.72 1.44
C GLU A 62 20.22 -2.57 0.97
N PHE A 63 18.91 -2.66 1.20
CA PHE A 63 17.95 -1.60 0.89
C PHE A 63 18.21 -0.33 1.73
N ASN A 64 18.45 -0.49 3.03
CA ASN A 64 18.71 0.61 3.97
C ASN A 64 20.08 1.26 3.75
N LYS A 65 21.11 0.47 3.41
CA LYS A 65 22.47 0.99 3.17
C LYS A 65 22.64 1.58 1.78
N ASP A 66 22.22 0.85 0.74
CA ASP A 66 22.57 1.13 -0.67
C ASP A 66 21.38 0.95 -1.62
N ARG A 67 20.39 1.84 -1.54
CA ARG A 67 19.20 1.83 -2.42
C ARG A 67 19.51 1.76 -3.91
N LYS A 68 20.61 2.38 -4.37
CA LYS A 68 21.02 2.36 -5.77
C LYS A 68 21.47 0.97 -6.24
N LYS A 69 22.14 0.22 -5.37
CA LYS A 69 22.62 -1.14 -5.67
C LYS A 69 21.45 -2.11 -5.63
N PHE A 70 20.61 -2.01 -4.61
CA PHE A 70 19.35 -2.76 -4.50
C PHE A 70 18.50 -2.62 -5.76
N ASN A 71 18.25 -1.39 -6.23
CA ASN A 71 17.42 -1.16 -7.42
C ASN A 71 18.00 -1.80 -8.70
N LYS A 72 19.33 -1.80 -8.88
CA LYS A 72 19.96 -2.47 -10.02
C LYS A 72 19.80 -3.98 -9.95
N THR A 73 20.04 -4.56 -8.77
CA THR A 73 19.86 -5.99 -8.55
C THR A 73 18.39 -6.41 -8.73
N ALA A 74 17.45 -5.60 -8.25
CA ALA A 74 16.02 -5.82 -8.42
C ALA A 74 15.60 -5.76 -9.90
N GLU A 75 16.14 -4.81 -10.67
CA GLU A 75 15.90 -4.72 -12.10
C GLU A 75 16.44 -5.95 -12.86
N GLU A 76 17.66 -6.39 -12.55
CA GLU A 76 18.24 -7.60 -13.14
C GLU A 76 17.46 -8.87 -12.77
N PHE A 77 16.99 -8.97 -11.53
CA PHE A 77 16.19 -10.10 -11.06
C PHE A 77 14.82 -10.12 -11.74
N THR A 78 14.17 -8.97 -11.87
CA THR A 78 12.89 -8.81 -12.56
C THR A 78 13.02 -9.22 -14.03
N LYS A 79 14.09 -8.82 -14.72
CA LYS A 79 14.32 -9.23 -16.13
C LYS A 79 14.49 -10.74 -16.31
N LYS A 80 15.02 -11.45 -15.32
CA LYS A 80 15.29 -12.89 -15.39
C LYS A 80 14.08 -13.75 -15.02
N HIS A 81 13.23 -13.26 -14.11
CA HIS A 81 12.20 -14.08 -13.46
C HIS A 81 10.78 -13.55 -13.61
N ALA A 82 10.57 -12.31 -14.04
CA ALA A 82 9.22 -11.77 -14.19
C ALA A 82 8.54 -12.29 -15.46
N GLU A 83 7.23 -12.46 -15.37
CA GLU A 83 6.40 -12.70 -16.55
C GLU A 83 6.41 -11.47 -17.48
N LYS A 84 6.19 -11.70 -18.77
CA LYS A 84 6.12 -10.61 -19.74
C LYS A 84 4.93 -9.73 -19.43
N ARG A 85 5.17 -8.42 -19.38
CA ARG A 85 4.09 -7.44 -19.24
C ARG A 85 3.15 -7.58 -20.45
N PRO A 86 1.84 -7.79 -20.25
CA PRO A 86 0.89 -7.69 -21.35
C PRO A 86 0.86 -6.24 -21.87
N GLU A 87 0.82 -6.09 -23.19
CA GLU A 87 0.68 -4.80 -23.90
C GLU A 87 -0.70 -4.17 -23.63
#